data_AF-U6GIX5-F1
#
_entry.id   AF-U6GIX5-F1
#
_cell.length_a   1.000
_cell.length_b   1.000
_cell.length_c   1.000
_cell.angle_alpha   90.00
_cell.angle_beta   90.00
_cell.angle_gamma   90.00
#
_symmetry.space_group_name_H-M   'P 1'
#
loop_
_entity.id
_entity.type
_entity.pdbx_description
1 polymer ?
#
loop_
_entity_poly.entity_id
_entity_poly.type
_entity_poly.pdbx_seq_one_letter_code
_entity_poly.pdbx_strand_id
1 'polypeptide(L)'
;REDAERGLAASVGRLTEQLNSLQQQQQQQQQQQRSLESLQKELAQETSKAAKELRLQQQQLQQQVQQQQQQYSQLKSVQQQQQGEQQQQQQQLVSVKAHCQKLAEQQQQLAKTTEQHSTTLQQLQQQLVEVLELGQQQQELLQQEKQLAEETAALQQQQAADVAALLVQQQQQQQQQQLQQKQQQQHWDQYKQHESQHQLWRQQFEEQQQQQQQQQQQQQQQQQQLQQQLAEWRQQRENADRSSMECLDSLKQQQQKQQQQQQEVLREQQSIFLQLHQVQQQQQQLQLLQQQQQQLQEQRQQHSCSSCSCSSISSSNSNSGLWGQAQFEAAPAAAAYAAATAAGAAAGAAAAGTSSCVFAAAAAAAAVGVSIQPAAAAAAAAAAAAARPRAAPALPPPPPLTAAAAAAAAAAAAAAAAG
;
A
#
# COMPACT_ATOMS: atom_id res chain seq x y z
N ARG A 1 218.09 -30.89 59.22
CA ARG A 1 217.51 -31.55 58.01
C ARG A 1 215.99 -31.57 58.13
N GLU A 2 215.46 -31.97 59.28
CA GLU A 2 214.03 -31.90 59.65
C GLU A 2 213.36 -30.52 59.39
N ASP A 3 214.05 -29.40 59.59
CA ASP A 3 213.48 -28.07 59.31
C ASP A 3 213.12 -27.83 57.84
N ALA A 4 213.82 -28.49 56.91
CA ALA A 4 213.48 -28.43 55.49
C ALA A 4 212.18 -29.20 55.19
N GLU A 5 211.93 -30.31 55.90
CA GLU A 5 210.71 -31.11 55.78
C GLU A 5 209.50 -30.39 56.40
N ARG A 6 209.69 -29.69 57.53
CA ARG A 6 208.69 -28.78 58.09
C ARG A 6 208.37 -27.61 57.14
N GLY A 7 209.38 -27.01 56.53
CA GLY A 7 209.22 -25.97 55.52
C GLY A 7 208.44 -26.44 54.29
N LEU A 8 208.72 -27.66 53.81
CA LEU A 8 207.99 -28.26 52.69
C LEU A 8 206.53 -28.58 53.09
N ALA A 9 206.30 -29.19 54.26
CA ALA A 9 204.97 -29.51 54.75
C ALA A 9 204.09 -28.25 54.94
N ALA A 10 204.65 -27.16 55.48
CA ALA A 10 203.95 -25.87 55.61
C ALA A 10 203.73 -25.13 54.28
N SER A 11 204.43 -25.53 53.21
CA SER A 11 204.25 -25.01 51.85
C SER A 11 203.21 -25.84 51.08
N VAL A 12 203.25 -27.16 51.22
CA VAL A 12 202.18 -28.07 50.74
C VAL A 12 200.86 -27.72 51.42
N GLY A 13 200.84 -27.54 52.75
CA GLY A 13 199.64 -27.14 53.49
C GLY A 13 199.01 -25.85 52.94
N ARG A 14 199.80 -24.80 52.73
CA ARG A 14 199.29 -23.54 52.12
C ARG A 14 198.86 -23.69 50.66
N LEU A 15 199.52 -24.54 49.88
CA LEU A 15 199.05 -24.88 48.53
C LEU A 15 197.75 -25.68 48.56
N THR A 16 197.55 -26.57 49.54
CA THR A 16 196.28 -27.29 49.77
C THR A 16 195.18 -26.33 50.25
N GLU A 17 195.47 -25.37 51.13
CA GLU A 17 194.53 -24.32 51.52
C GLU A 17 194.16 -23.41 50.33
N GLN A 18 195.12 -23.02 49.51
CA GLN A 18 194.85 -22.26 48.28
C GLN A 18 194.06 -23.08 47.25
N LEU A 19 194.36 -24.38 47.07
CA LEU A 19 193.61 -25.27 46.18
C LEU A 19 192.18 -25.48 46.69
N ASN A 20 191.99 -25.71 47.99
CA ASN A 20 190.69 -25.83 48.62
C ASN A 20 189.89 -24.52 48.52
N SER A 21 190.53 -23.38 48.72
CA SER A 21 189.92 -22.05 48.56
C SER A 21 189.51 -21.78 47.11
N LEU A 22 190.36 -22.12 46.13
CA LEU A 22 190.04 -22.00 44.70
C LEU A 22 188.93 -22.98 44.27
N GLN A 23 188.93 -24.20 44.82
CA GLN A 23 187.89 -25.21 44.60
C GLN A 23 186.56 -24.77 45.23
N GLN A 24 186.58 -24.20 46.43
CA GLN A 24 185.41 -23.64 47.10
C GLN A 24 184.88 -22.39 46.37
N GLN A 25 185.76 -21.54 45.85
CA GLN A 25 185.40 -20.40 45.01
C GLN A 25 184.79 -20.87 43.67
N GLN A 26 185.36 -21.89 43.03
CA GLN A 26 184.81 -22.51 41.83
C GLN A 26 183.44 -23.16 42.12
N GLN A 27 183.28 -23.83 43.26
CA GLN A 27 182.02 -24.42 43.69
C GLN A 27 180.96 -23.35 43.97
N GLN A 28 181.34 -22.24 44.59
CA GLN A 28 180.47 -21.08 44.81
C GLN A 28 180.09 -20.39 43.49
N GLN A 29 181.02 -20.29 42.53
CA GLN A 29 180.76 -19.76 41.20
C GLN A 29 179.83 -20.69 40.39
N GLN A 30 179.97 -22.02 40.51
CA GLN A 30 179.00 -22.97 39.95
C GLN A 30 177.62 -22.88 40.64
N GLN A 31 177.56 -22.63 41.96
CA GLN A 31 176.30 -22.39 42.66
C GLN A 31 175.63 -21.10 42.16
N GLN A 32 176.40 -20.02 41.96
CA GLN A 32 175.90 -18.78 41.36
C GLN A 32 175.41 -18.98 39.92
N GLN A 33 176.15 -19.72 39.08
CA GLN A 33 175.69 -20.06 37.73
C GLN A 33 174.40 -20.88 37.74
N ARG A 34 174.30 -21.91 38.59
CA ARG A 34 173.06 -22.70 38.76
C ARG A 34 171.90 -21.86 39.30
N SER A 35 172.17 -20.90 40.18
CA SER A 35 171.16 -19.95 40.68
C SER A 35 170.67 -19.01 39.58
N LEU A 36 171.57 -18.45 38.76
CA LEU A 36 171.22 -17.63 37.60
C LEU A 36 170.45 -18.43 36.54
N GLU A 37 170.87 -19.66 36.24
CA GLU A 37 170.11 -20.57 35.37
C GLU A 37 168.72 -20.88 35.94
N SER A 38 168.59 -21.07 37.26
CA SER A 38 167.31 -21.32 37.92
C SER A 38 166.40 -20.10 37.80
N LEU A 39 166.91 -18.90 38.08
CA LEU A 39 166.17 -17.64 37.94
C LEU A 39 165.81 -17.36 36.47
N GLN A 40 166.66 -17.69 35.50
CA GLN A 40 166.32 -17.61 34.08
C GLN A 40 165.22 -18.62 33.68
N LYS A 41 165.27 -19.85 34.20
CA LYS A 41 164.22 -20.86 33.98
C LYS A 41 162.89 -20.46 34.64
N GLU A 42 162.94 -19.88 35.83
CA GLU A 42 161.79 -19.35 36.56
C GLU A 42 161.18 -18.13 35.84
N LEU A 43 161.99 -17.15 35.44
CA LEU A 43 161.55 -16.01 34.62
C LEU A 43 160.97 -16.47 33.27
N ALA A 44 161.56 -17.47 32.62
CA ALA A 44 161.02 -18.07 31.40
C ALA A 44 159.70 -18.82 31.64
N GLN A 45 159.51 -19.42 32.81
CA GLN A 45 158.23 -20.04 33.20
C GLN A 45 157.16 -18.99 33.51
N GLU A 46 157.46 -17.96 34.29
CA GLU A 46 156.50 -16.87 34.60
C GLU A 46 156.13 -16.06 33.35
N THR A 47 157.08 -15.72 32.49
CA THR A 47 156.77 -15.09 31.20
C THR A 47 155.98 -16.03 30.27
N SER A 48 156.22 -17.35 30.32
CA SER A 48 155.39 -18.33 29.60
C SER A 48 153.96 -18.44 30.16
N LYS A 49 153.78 -18.35 31.50
CA LYS A 49 152.47 -18.30 32.15
C LYS A 49 151.73 -17.02 31.76
N ALA A 50 152.35 -15.86 31.99
CA ALA A 50 151.79 -14.55 31.64
C ALA A 50 151.42 -14.44 30.15
N ALA A 51 152.25 -14.99 29.24
CA ALA A 51 151.93 -15.02 27.82
C ALA A 51 150.74 -15.95 27.48
N LYS A 52 150.56 -17.07 28.21
CA LYS A 52 149.39 -17.95 28.08
C LYS A 52 148.13 -17.29 28.65
N GLU A 53 148.23 -16.64 29.80
CA GLU A 53 147.13 -15.91 30.45
C GLU A 53 146.67 -14.72 29.60
N LEU A 54 147.60 -13.90 29.10
CA LEU A 54 147.30 -12.81 28.17
C LEU A 54 146.66 -13.32 26.88
N ARG A 55 147.11 -14.46 26.35
CA ARG A 55 146.49 -15.09 25.16
C ARG A 55 145.10 -15.64 25.45
N LEU A 56 144.87 -16.21 26.63
CA LEU A 56 143.56 -16.68 27.07
C LEU A 56 142.60 -15.50 27.29
N GLN A 57 143.06 -14.41 27.90
CA GLN A 57 142.31 -13.18 28.08
C GLN A 57 141.96 -12.52 26.74
N GLN A 58 142.90 -12.48 25.79
CA GLN A 58 142.66 -12.02 24.42
C GLN A 58 141.61 -12.89 23.70
N GLN A 59 141.70 -14.22 23.84
CA GLN A 59 140.73 -15.15 23.26
C GLN A 59 139.33 -15.00 23.89
N GLN A 60 139.25 -14.83 25.21
CA GLN A 60 138.02 -14.60 25.94
C GLN A 60 137.37 -13.26 25.53
N LEU A 61 138.15 -12.19 25.40
CA LEU A 61 137.67 -10.89 24.93
C LEU A 61 137.19 -10.98 23.48
N GLN A 62 137.91 -11.68 22.60
CA GLN A 62 137.49 -11.90 21.21
C GLN A 62 136.18 -12.69 21.13
N GLN A 63 136.00 -13.71 21.98
CA GLN A 63 134.75 -14.47 22.08
C GLN A 63 133.60 -13.59 22.61
N GLN A 64 133.85 -12.73 23.61
CA GLN A 64 132.86 -11.79 24.15
C GLN A 64 132.42 -10.76 23.10
N VAL A 65 133.36 -10.21 22.32
CA VAL A 65 133.05 -9.31 21.20
C VAL A 65 132.24 -10.02 20.12
N GLN A 66 132.57 -11.27 19.79
CA GLN A 66 131.79 -12.07 18.84
C GLN A 66 130.35 -12.33 19.33
N GLN A 67 130.17 -12.63 20.62
CA GLN A 67 128.85 -12.79 21.24
C GLN A 67 128.03 -11.48 21.20
N GLN A 68 128.65 -10.33 21.50
CA GLN A 68 127.98 -9.02 21.39
C GLN A 68 127.57 -8.71 19.94
N GLN A 69 128.41 -9.02 18.95
CA GLN A 69 128.06 -8.84 17.54
C GLN A 69 126.89 -9.75 17.11
N GLN A 70 126.84 -10.99 17.60
CA GLN A 70 125.71 -11.90 17.37
C GLN A 70 124.42 -11.37 18.01
N GLN A 71 124.47 -10.94 19.27
CA GLN A 71 123.32 -10.33 19.97
C GLN A 71 122.83 -9.06 19.28
N TYR A 72 123.73 -8.18 18.85
CA TYR A 72 123.38 -6.97 18.11
C TYR A 72 122.74 -7.27 16.74
N SER A 73 123.26 -8.28 16.03
CA SER A 73 122.68 -8.74 14.76
C SER A 73 121.27 -9.32 14.96
N GLN A 74 121.07 -10.14 15.99
CA GLN A 74 119.75 -10.66 16.38
C GLN A 74 118.77 -9.54 16.74
N LEU A 75 119.18 -8.59 17.60
CA LEU A 75 118.35 -7.46 17.99
C LEU A 75 117.95 -6.59 16.78
N LYS A 76 118.88 -6.33 15.86
CA LYS A 76 118.62 -5.61 14.62
C LYS A 76 117.66 -6.39 13.69
N SER A 77 117.81 -7.71 13.60
CA SER A 77 116.88 -8.57 12.85
C SER A 77 115.46 -8.53 13.43
N VAL A 78 115.31 -8.60 14.76
CA VAL A 78 114.02 -8.48 15.45
C VAL A 78 113.41 -7.10 15.26
N GLN A 79 114.21 -6.03 15.35
CA GLN A 79 113.76 -4.66 15.09
C GLN A 79 113.26 -4.50 13.64
N GLN A 80 113.97 -5.05 12.66
CA GLN A 80 113.57 -5.00 11.25
C GLN A 80 112.30 -5.82 10.99
N GLN A 81 112.17 -7.00 11.61
CA GLN A 81 110.93 -7.79 11.55
C GLN A 81 109.74 -7.03 12.15
N GLN A 82 109.90 -6.48 13.35
CA GLN A 82 108.86 -5.71 14.05
C GLN A 82 108.43 -4.47 13.24
N GLN A 83 109.38 -3.79 12.57
CA GLN A 83 109.06 -2.69 11.67
C GLN A 83 108.26 -3.16 10.43
N GLY A 84 108.57 -4.33 9.88
CA GLY A 84 107.81 -4.95 8.79
C GLY A 84 106.38 -5.32 9.20
N GLU A 85 106.23 -5.96 10.36
CA GLU A 85 104.92 -6.30 10.95
C GLU A 85 104.08 -5.03 11.22
N GLN A 86 104.69 -3.97 11.74
CA GLN A 86 104.00 -2.68 11.96
C GLN A 86 103.58 -1.99 10.65
N GLN A 87 104.36 -2.12 9.56
CA GLN A 87 103.95 -1.64 8.25
C GLN A 87 102.79 -2.49 7.68
N GLN A 88 102.84 -3.81 7.83
CA GLN A 88 101.77 -4.71 7.39
C GLN A 88 100.45 -4.41 8.13
N GLN A 89 100.50 -4.22 9.45
CA GLN A 89 99.33 -3.82 10.25
C GLN A 89 98.77 -2.46 9.82
N GLN A 90 99.62 -1.48 9.48
CA GLN A 90 99.16 -0.19 8.94
C GLN A 90 98.49 -0.34 7.57
N GLN A 91 99.03 -1.16 6.67
CA GLN A 91 98.40 -1.45 5.37
C GLN A 91 97.04 -2.15 5.53
N GLN A 92 96.94 -3.12 6.45
CA GLN A 92 95.67 -3.77 6.81
C GLN A 92 94.67 -2.75 7.38
N LEU A 93 95.09 -1.86 8.27
CA LEU A 93 94.24 -0.84 8.90
C LEU A 93 93.75 0.21 7.87
N VAL A 94 94.58 0.58 6.89
CA VAL A 94 94.17 1.42 5.74
C VAL A 94 93.16 0.69 4.85
N SER A 95 93.39 -0.59 4.55
CA SER A 95 92.45 -1.43 3.78
C SER A 95 91.10 -1.54 4.48
N VAL A 96 91.08 -1.85 5.78
CA VAL A 96 89.85 -1.92 6.59
C VAL A 96 89.12 -0.57 6.60
N LYS A 97 89.83 0.56 6.74
CA LYS A 97 89.22 1.90 6.64
C LYS A 97 88.56 2.13 5.27
N ALA A 98 89.22 1.76 4.17
CA ALA A 98 88.64 1.89 2.83
C ALA A 98 87.39 0.98 2.65
N HIS A 99 87.41 -0.23 3.19
CA HIS A 99 86.23 -1.11 3.21
C HIS A 99 85.08 -0.54 4.06
N CYS A 100 85.35 0.02 5.24
CA CYS A 100 84.35 0.69 6.07
C CYS A 100 83.75 1.93 5.38
N GLN A 101 84.57 2.75 4.71
CA GLN A 101 84.09 3.89 3.94
C GLN A 101 83.17 3.44 2.79
N LYS A 102 83.60 2.45 1.98
CA LYS A 102 82.79 1.91 0.88
C LYS A 102 81.47 1.31 1.36
N LEU A 103 81.46 0.68 2.54
CA LEU A 103 80.23 0.17 3.15
C LEU A 103 79.28 1.30 3.60
N ALA A 104 79.81 2.40 4.13
CA ALA A 104 79.03 3.58 4.49
C ALA A 104 78.43 4.28 3.23
N GLU A 105 79.22 4.39 2.15
CA GLU A 105 78.75 4.89 0.85
C GLU A 105 77.62 4.01 0.28
N GLN A 106 77.74 2.68 0.39
CA GLN A 106 76.67 1.75 -0.01
C GLN A 106 75.41 1.90 0.87
N GLN A 107 75.55 2.07 2.18
CA GLN A 107 74.40 2.32 3.07
C GLN A 107 73.71 3.66 2.73
N GLN A 108 74.47 4.71 2.41
CA GLN A 108 73.90 6.00 1.99
C GLN A 108 73.16 5.90 0.64
N GLN A 109 73.68 5.13 -0.31
CA GLN A 109 72.99 4.84 -1.58
C GLN A 109 71.69 4.07 -1.35
N LEU A 110 71.71 3.01 -0.52
CA LEU A 110 70.53 2.24 -0.15
C LEU A 110 69.47 3.10 0.54
N ALA A 111 69.86 3.94 1.50
CA ALA A 111 68.96 4.89 2.17
C ALA A 111 68.29 5.83 1.15
N LYS A 112 69.06 6.42 0.23
CA LYS A 112 68.52 7.31 -0.82
C LYS A 112 67.55 6.59 -1.77
N THR A 113 67.86 5.36 -2.20
CA THR A 113 66.91 4.58 -3.02
C THR A 113 65.65 4.20 -2.26
N THR A 114 65.75 3.96 -0.94
CA THR A 114 64.60 3.66 -0.07
C THR A 114 63.71 4.89 0.10
N GLU A 115 64.30 6.08 0.28
CA GLU A 115 63.59 7.37 0.28
C GLU A 115 62.86 7.60 -1.05
N GLN A 116 63.54 7.41 -2.18
CA GLN A 116 62.95 7.53 -3.51
C GLN A 116 61.77 6.57 -3.70
N HIS A 117 61.93 5.29 -3.36
CA HIS A 117 60.83 4.31 -3.40
C HIS A 117 59.67 4.71 -2.48
N SER A 118 59.94 5.24 -1.29
CA SER A 118 58.90 5.71 -0.36
C SER A 118 58.11 6.88 -0.94
N THR A 119 58.78 7.86 -1.57
CA THR A 119 58.09 8.98 -2.24
C THR A 119 57.24 8.52 -3.43
N THR A 120 57.74 7.58 -4.25
CA THR A 120 56.97 7.00 -5.36
C THR A 120 55.75 6.23 -4.86
N LEU A 121 55.88 5.45 -3.78
CA LEU A 121 54.77 4.69 -3.19
C LEU A 121 53.72 5.63 -2.58
N GLN A 122 54.14 6.73 -1.96
CA GLN A 122 53.23 7.78 -1.46
C GLN A 122 52.48 8.49 -2.59
N GLN A 123 53.15 8.81 -3.71
CA GLN A 123 52.50 9.36 -4.90
C GLN A 123 51.47 8.40 -5.51
N LEU A 124 51.80 7.10 -5.60
CA LEU A 124 50.87 6.07 -6.07
C LEU A 124 49.66 5.90 -5.13
N GLN A 125 49.84 6.06 -3.81
CA GLN A 125 48.71 6.11 -2.87
C GLN A 125 47.81 7.32 -3.09
N GLN A 126 48.37 8.51 -3.34
CA GLN A 126 47.58 9.71 -3.64
C GLN A 126 46.77 9.54 -4.94
N GLN A 127 47.40 9.05 -6.01
CA GLN A 127 46.71 8.75 -7.27
C GLN A 127 45.62 7.68 -7.11
N LEU A 128 45.82 6.68 -6.25
CA LEU A 128 44.79 5.68 -5.97
C LEU A 128 43.58 6.29 -5.24
N VAL A 129 43.81 7.24 -4.32
CA VAL A 129 42.74 7.98 -3.63
C VAL A 129 41.98 8.87 -4.62
N GLU A 130 42.68 9.65 -5.46
CA GLU A 130 42.06 10.49 -6.49
C GLU A 130 41.16 9.67 -7.44
N VAL A 131 41.62 8.49 -7.87
CA VAL A 131 40.84 7.57 -8.73
C VAL A 131 39.63 6.99 -7.99
N LEU A 132 39.73 6.70 -6.69
CA LEU A 132 38.61 6.21 -5.88
C LEU A 132 37.56 7.31 -5.63
N GLU A 133 37.98 8.55 -5.36
CA GLU A 133 37.09 9.70 -5.21
C GLU A 133 36.34 10.01 -6.52
N LEU A 134 37.05 9.99 -7.66
CA LEU A 134 36.44 10.19 -8.98
C LEU A 134 35.47 9.05 -9.34
N GLY A 135 35.76 7.82 -8.92
CA GLY A 135 34.83 6.68 -9.01
C GLY A 135 33.57 6.87 -8.17
N GLN A 136 33.68 7.42 -6.95
CA GLN A 136 32.51 7.74 -6.12
C GLN A 136 31.65 8.85 -6.74
N GLN A 137 32.26 9.92 -7.28
CA GLN A 137 31.54 10.98 -7.98
C GLN A 137 30.77 10.45 -9.22
N GLN A 138 31.36 9.54 -9.98
CA GLN A 138 30.67 8.87 -11.09
C GLN A 138 29.47 8.03 -10.60
N GLN A 139 29.59 7.35 -9.45
CA GLN A 139 28.49 6.58 -8.88
C GLN A 139 27.36 7.47 -8.34
N GLU A 140 27.67 8.65 -7.80
CA GLU A 140 26.68 9.64 -7.36
C GLU A 140 25.92 10.24 -8.55
N LEU A 141 26.62 10.59 -9.64
CA LEU A 141 25.99 11.04 -10.89
C LEU A 141 25.02 10.00 -11.46
N LEU A 142 25.42 8.71 -11.49
CA LEU A 142 24.54 7.62 -11.93
C LEU A 142 23.30 7.44 -11.02
N GLN A 143 23.38 7.79 -9.73
CA GLN A 143 22.20 7.83 -8.86
C GLN A 143 21.29 9.02 -9.16
N GLN A 144 21.86 10.20 -9.46
CA GLN A 144 21.08 11.38 -9.86
C GLN A 144 20.37 11.15 -11.21
N GLU A 145 21.05 10.58 -12.21
CA GLU A 145 20.43 10.19 -13.49
C GLU A 145 19.29 9.18 -13.30
N LYS A 146 19.46 8.20 -12.41
CA LYS A 146 18.41 7.25 -12.05
C LYS A 146 17.21 7.92 -11.38
N GLN A 147 17.44 8.85 -10.45
CA GLN A 147 16.37 9.60 -9.79
C GLN A 147 15.59 10.47 -10.79
N LEU A 148 16.29 11.19 -11.67
CA LEU A 148 15.67 11.96 -12.76
C LEU A 148 14.87 11.08 -13.72
N ALA A 149 15.34 9.88 -14.04
CA ALA A 149 14.60 8.91 -14.86
C ALA A 149 13.34 8.39 -14.15
N GLU A 150 13.41 8.11 -12.84
CA GLU A 150 12.26 7.68 -12.03
C GLU A 150 11.22 8.79 -11.87
N GLU A 151 11.64 10.05 -11.63
CA GLU A 151 10.76 11.21 -11.58
C GLU A 151 10.11 11.49 -12.94
N THR A 152 10.87 11.44 -14.03
CA THR A 152 10.36 11.61 -15.40
C THR A 152 9.32 10.54 -15.74
N ALA A 153 9.59 9.27 -15.40
CA ALA A 153 8.66 8.17 -15.62
C ALA A 153 7.38 8.32 -14.79
N ALA A 154 7.48 8.73 -13.51
CA ALA A 154 6.32 9.00 -12.67
C ALA A 154 5.45 10.14 -13.22
N LEU A 155 6.08 11.25 -13.64
CA LEU A 155 5.39 12.41 -14.21
C LEU A 155 4.70 12.07 -15.54
N GLN A 156 5.34 11.25 -16.39
CA GLN A 156 4.74 10.75 -17.63
C GLN A 156 3.57 9.78 -17.36
N GLN A 157 3.67 8.95 -16.31
CA GLN A 157 2.59 8.06 -15.88
C GLN A 157 1.41 8.84 -15.28
N GLN A 158 1.67 9.93 -14.56
CA GLN A 158 0.63 10.85 -14.08
C GLN A 158 -0.09 11.54 -15.25
N GLN A 159 0.64 12.07 -16.24
CA GLN A 159 0.02 12.65 -17.44
C GLN A 159 -0.86 11.64 -18.19
N ALA A 160 -0.44 10.38 -18.28
CA ALA A 160 -1.26 9.32 -18.87
C ALA A 160 -2.53 9.03 -18.06
N ALA A 161 -2.45 9.06 -16.72
CA ALA A 161 -3.60 8.90 -15.84
C ALA A 161 -4.59 10.08 -15.93
N ASP A 162 -4.10 11.33 -15.99
CA ASP A 162 -4.92 12.53 -16.12
C ASP A 162 -5.64 12.56 -17.49
N VAL A 163 -4.97 12.19 -18.58
CA VAL A 163 -5.58 12.05 -19.91
C VAL A 163 -6.63 10.93 -19.92
N ALA A 164 -6.37 9.79 -19.27
CA ALA A 164 -7.33 8.71 -19.16
C ALA A 164 -8.57 9.12 -18.33
N ALA A 165 -8.37 9.84 -17.22
CA ALA A 165 -9.46 10.36 -16.39
C ALA A 165 -10.33 11.37 -17.16
N LEU A 166 -9.71 12.27 -17.92
CA LEU A 166 -10.41 13.22 -18.81
C LEU A 166 -11.22 12.50 -19.89
N LEU A 167 -10.67 11.44 -20.49
CA LEU A 167 -11.36 10.63 -21.50
C LEU A 167 -12.58 9.90 -20.92
N VAL A 168 -12.44 9.32 -19.71
CA VAL A 168 -13.54 8.67 -18.98
C VAL A 168 -14.61 9.69 -18.59
N GLN A 169 -14.23 10.90 -18.15
CA GLN A 169 -15.18 11.98 -17.85
C GLN A 169 -15.96 12.41 -19.11
N GLN A 170 -15.29 12.55 -20.26
CA GLN A 170 -15.94 12.85 -21.53
C GLN A 170 -16.92 11.74 -21.95
N GLN A 171 -16.53 10.48 -21.83
CA GLN A 171 -17.39 9.33 -22.14
C GLN A 171 -18.63 9.26 -21.22
N GLN A 172 -18.45 9.53 -19.92
CA GLN A 172 -19.56 9.60 -18.96
C GLN A 172 -20.53 10.75 -19.29
N GLN A 173 -20.01 11.90 -19.73
CA GLN A 173 -20.85 13.03 -20.15
C GLN A 173 -21.67 12.71 -21.41
N GLN A 174 -21.11 11.97 -22.39
CA GLN A 174 -21.88 11.47 -23.53
C GLN A 174 -22.98 10.49 -23.12
N GLN A 175 -22.72 9.56 -22.19
CA GLN A 175 -23.76 8.65 -21.68
C GLN A 175 -24.92 9.40 -21.01
N GLN A 176 -24.64 10.45 -20.23
CA GLN A 176 -25.71 11.27 -19.63
C GLN A 176 -26.56 11.97 -20.70
N GLN A 177 -25.96 12.51 -21.77
CA GLN A 177 -26.72 13.11 -22.88
C GLN A 177 -27.61 12.08 -23.59
N GLN A 178 -27.12 10.87 -23.85
CA GLN A 178 -27.93 9.80 -24.46
C GLN A 178 -29.09 9.37 -23.54
N LEU A 179 -28.86 9.24 -22.23
CA LEU A 179 -29.91 8.94 -21.25
C LEU A 179 -30.97 10.05 -21.19
N GLN A 180 -30.56 11.31 -21.24
CA GLN A 180 -31.47 12.46 -21.20
C GLN A 180 -32.31 12.57 -22.48
N GLN A 181 -31.72 12.35 -23.66
CA GLN A 181 -32.48 12.22 -24.92
C GLN A 181 -33.49 11.08 -24.85
N LYS A 182 -33.08 9.92 -24.33
CA LYS A 182 -33.95 8.72 -24.23
C LYS A 182 -35.12 8.93 -23.26
N GLN A 183 -34.93 9.67 -22.16
CA GLN A 183 -36.04 10.10 -21.31
C GLN A 183 -36.99 11.08 -22.02
N GLN A 184 -36.48 12.08 -22.74
CA GLN A 184 -37.35 12.99 -23.51
C GLN A 184 -38.17 12.22 -24.56
N GLN A 185 -37.56 11.25 -25.22
CA GLN A 185 -38.23 10.40 -26.20
C GLN A 185 -39.34 9.56 -25.56
N GLN A 186 -39.06 8.88 -24.44
CA GLN A 186 -40.10 8.16 -23.67
C GLN A 186 -41.24 9.07 -23.17
N HIS A 187 -40.91 10.29 -22.73
CA HIS A 187 -41.92 11.26 -22.27
C HIS A 187 -42.74 11.82 -23.45
N TRP A 188 -42.16 11.93 -24.64
CA TRP A 188 -42.86 12.29 -25.87
C TRP A 188 -43.78 11.19 -26.37
N ASP A 189 -43.34 9.92 -26.30
CA ASP A 189 -44.16 8.76 -26.65
C ASP A 189 -45.35 8.58 -25.68
N GLN A 190 -45.14 8.79 -24.38
CA GLN A 190 -46.22 8.85 -23.40
C GLN A 190 -47.19 10.01 -23.68
N TYR A 191 -46.68 11.20 -24.02
CA TYR A 191 -47.53 12.34 -24.39
C TYR A 191 -48.38 12.03 -25.64
N LYS A 192 -47.77 11.45 -26.68
CA LYS A 192 -48.46 10.95 -27.88
C LYS A 192 -49.56 9.94 -27.56
N GLN A 193 -49.28 8.99 -26.66
CA GLN A 193 -50.25 7.98 -26.24
C GLN A 193 -51.42 8.59 -25.45
N HIS A 194 -51.14 9.59 -24.60
CA HIS A 194 -52.15 10.33 -23.85
C HIS A 194 -53.00 11.24 -24.75
N GLU A 195 -52.38 11.92 -25.72
CA GLU A 195 -53.07 12.73 -26.75
C GLU A 195 -54.04 11.85 -27.57
N SER A 196 -53.61 10.65 -27.97
CA SER A 196 -54.44 9.67 -28.67
C SER A 196 -55.64 9.18 -27.84
N GLN A 197 -55.43 8.81 -26.56
CA GLN A 197 -56.54 8.49 -25.65
C GLN A 197 -57.51 9.68 -25.47
N HIS A 198 -56.97 10.89 -25.36
CA HIS A 198 -57.79 12.09 -25.18
C HIS A 198 -58.62 12.44 -26.43
N GLN A 199 -58.11 12.18 -27.64
CA GLN A 199 -58.89 12.29 -28.88
C GLN A 199 -60.01 11.23 -28.93
N LEU A 200 -59.71 9.96 -28.59
CA LEU A 200 -60.70 8.89 -28.55
C LEU A 200 -61.83 9.18 -27.54
N TRP A 201 -61.47 9.66 -26.34
CA TRP A 201 -62.44 10.07 -25.32
C TRP A 201 -63.32 11.23 -25.79
N ARG A 202 -62.74 12.19 -26.52
CA ARG A 202 -63.48 13.33 -27.07
C ARG A 202 -64.50 12.89 -28.13
N GLN A 203 -64.11 11.99 -29.04
CA GLN A 203 -65.02 11.38 -30.02
C GLN A 203 -66.18 10.62 -29.33
N GLN A 204 -65.87 9.78 -28.33
CA GLN A 204 -66.88 9.03 -27.58
C GLN A 204 -67.86 9.95 -26.81
N PHE A 205 -67.37 11.09 -26.31
CA PHE A 205 -68.20 12.10 -25.67
C PHE A 205 -69.12 12.84 -26.67
N GLU A 206 -68.59 13.19 -27.85
CA GLU A 206 -69.35 13.81 -28.94
C GLU A 206 -70.44 12.88 -29.51
N GLU A 207 -70.14 11.58 -29.68
CA GLU A 207 -71.14 10.56 -30.04
C GLU A 207 -72.24 10.43 -29.00
N GLN A 208 -71.89 10.36 -27.70
CA GLN A 208 -72.86 10.28 -26.61
C GLN A 208 -73.75 11.53 -26.56
N GLN A 209 -73.19 12.72 -26.81
CA GLN A 209 -73.94 13.98 -26.85
C GLN A 209 -74.90 14.03 -28.04
N GLN A 210 -74.49 13.58 -29.23
CA GLN A 210 -75.39 13.45 -30.39
C GLN A 210 -76.53 12.46 -30.13
N GLN A 211 -76.23 11.29 -29.55
CA GLN A 211 -77.23 10.27 -29.25
C GLN A 211 -78.28 10.79 -28.23
N GLN A 212 -77.85 11.58 -27.24
CA GLN A 212 -78.74 12.22 -26.28
C GLN A 212 -79.62 13.32 -26.92
N GLN A 213 -79.09 14.10 -27.88
CA GLN A 213 -79.90 15.04 -28.67
C GLN A 213 -80.93 14.32 -29.55
N GLN A 214 -80.57 13.21 -30.20
CA GLN A 214 -81.55 12.43 -30.97
C GLN A 214 -82.67 11.88 -30.09
N GLN A 215 -82.37 11.41 -28.87
CA GLN A 215 -83.42 10.99 -27.93
C GLN A 215 -84.35 12.15 -27.53
N GLN A 216 -83.83 13.37 -27.30
CA GLN A 216 -84.69 14.54 -27.04
C GLN A 216 -85.56 14.88 -28.25
N GLN A 217 -85.04 14.84 -29.48
CA GLN A 217 -85.86 15.07 -30.67
C GLN A 217 -86.94 14.00 -30.86
N GLN A 218 -86.63 12.72 -30.62
CA GLN A 218 -87.65 11.66 -30.64
C GLN A 218 -88.72 11.88 -29.55
N GLN A 219 -88.34 12.25 -28.32
CA GLN A 219 -89.32 12.58 -27.28
C GLN A 219 -90.19 13.80 -27.66
N GLN A 220 -89.64 14.84 -28.29
CA GLN A 220 -90.44 15.98 -28.76
C GLN A 220 -91.39 15.59 -29.90
N GLN A 221 -90.95 14.80 -30.88
CA GLN A 221 -91.84 14.30 -31.93
C GLN A 221 -92.94 13.40 -31.37
N GLN A 222 -92.61 12.52 -30.41
CA GLN A 222 -93.59 11.65 -29.77
C GLN A 222 -94.58 12.45 -28.91
N GLN A 223 -94.13 13.50 -28.21
CA GLN A 223 -95.03 14.47 -27.54
C GLN A 223 -95.92 15.22 -28.53
N GLN A 224 -95.40 15.66 -29.69
CA GLN A 224 -96.22 16.32 -30.71
C GLN A 224 -97.26 15.38 -31.32
N GLN A 225 -96.92 14.11 -31.57
CA GLN A 225 -97.90 13.09 -32.00
C GLN A 225 -98.96 12.83 -30.93
N LEU A 226 -98.56 12.68 -29.65
CA LEU A 226 -99.51 12.55 -28.53
C LEU A 226 -100.42 13.78 -28.40
N GLN A 227 -99.89 14.98 -28.61
CA GLN A 227 -100.63 16.24 -28.54
C GLN A 227 -101.58 16.42 -29.73
N GLN A 228 -101.19 15.96 -30.93
CA GLN A 228 -102.07 15.87 -32.11
C GLN A 228 -103.18 14.84 -31.88
N GLN A 229 -102.87 13.63 -31.41
CA GLN A 229 -103.91 12.65 -31.05
C GLN A 229 -104.86 13.18 -29.97
N LEU A 230 -104.36 13.88 -28.95
CA LEU A 230 -105.20 14.53 -27.92
C LEU A 230 -106.08 15.66 -28.50
N ALA A 231 -105.59 16.40 -29.51
CA ALA A 231 -106.36 17.40 -30.22
C ALA A 231 -107.46 16.75 -31.09
N GLU A 232 -107.14 15.70 -31.85
CA GLU A 232 -108.11 14.93 -32.63
C GLU A 232 -109.16 14.26 -31.75
N TRP A 233 -108.75 13.65 -30.62
CA TRP A 233 -109.68 13.05 -29.66
C TRP A 233 -110.57 14.11 -29.00
N ARG A 234 -110.01 15.27 -28.64
CA ARG A 234 -110.81 16.41 -28.16
C ARG A 234 -111.79 16.88 -29.23
N GLN A 235 -111.39 16.98 -30.50
CA GLN A 235 -112.27 17.42 -31.58
C GLN A 235 -113.36 16.40 -31.91
N GLN A 236 -113.06 15.09 -31.86
CA GLN A 236 -114.08 14.03 -31.92
C GLN A 236 -115.04 14.13 -30.74
N ARG A 237 -114.53 14.35 -29.53
CA ARG A 237 -115.34 14.52 -28.33
C ARG A 237 -116.22 15.77 -28.40
N GLU A 238 -115.70 16.90 -28.82
CA GLU A 238 -116.48 18.14 -28.97
C GLU A 238 -117.57 17.99 -30.06
N ASN A 239 -117.32 17.26 -31.14
CA ASN A 239 -118.36 16.88 -32.11
C ASN A 239 -119.40 15.88 -31.55
N ALA A 240 -118.97 14.90 -30.75
CA ALA A 240 -119.86 13.94 -30.09
C ALA A 240 -120.73 14.61 -29.01
N ASP A 241 -120.14 15.48 -28.17
CA ASP A 241 -120.84 16.24 -27.13
C ASP A 241 -121.85 17.23 -27.77
N ARG A 242 -121.51 17.85 -28.91
CA ARG A 242 -122.43 18.69 -29.69
C ARG A 242 -123.63 17.89 -30.23
N SER A 243 -123.39 16.69 -30.75
CA SER A 243 -124.45 15.79 -31.23
C SER A 243 -125.29 15.21 -30.08
N SER A 244 -124.69 15.02 -28.90
CA SER A 244 -125.36 14.59 -27.67
C SER A 244 -126.28 15.69 -27.12
N MET A 245 -125.86 16.95 -27.18
CA MET A 245 -126.61 18.09 -26.66
C MET A 245 -127.95 18.31 -27.41
N GLU A 246 -127.95 18.19 -28.74
CA GLU A 246 -129.15 18.28 -29.58
C GLU A 246 -130.18 17.15 -29.29
N CYS A 247 -129.70 15.96 -28.91
CA CYS A 247 -130.53 14.86 -28.43
C CYS A 247 -131.14 15.16 -27.04
N LEU A 248 -130.35 15.75 -26.14
CA LEU A 248 -130.72 15.98 -24.74
C LEU A 248 -131.80 17.06 -24.57
N ASP A 249 -131.77 18.12 -25.38
CA ASP A 249 -132.82 19.15 -25.37
C ASP A 249 -134.13 18.67 -26.02
N SER A 250 -134.05 17.80 -27.04
CA SER A 250 -135.22 17.10 -27.60
C SER A 250 -135.92 16.24 -26.54
N LEU A 251 -135.14 15.50 -25.74
CA LEU A 251 -135.66 14.64 -24.66
C LEU A 251 -136.30 15.46 -23.52
N LYS A 252 -135.73 16.63 -23.17
CA LYS A 252 -136.33 17.54 -22.18
C LYS A 252 -137.70 18.06 -22.59
N GLN A 253 -137.87 18.49 -23.85
CA GLN A 253 -139.19 18.96 -24.31
C GLN A 253 -140.25 17.85 -24.23
N GLN A 254 -139.88 16.60 -24.52
CA GLN A 254 -140.80 15.47 -24.44
C GLN A 254 -141.20 15.16 -22.98
N GLN A 255 -140.26 15.17 -22.05
CA GLN A 255 -140.53 14.92 -20.63
C GLN A 255 -141.39 16.03 -19.99
N GLN A 256 -141.18 17.30 -20.36
CA GLN A 256 -141.92 18.42 -19.78
C GLN A 256 -143.41 18.43 -20.19
N LYS A 257 -143.75 18.02 -21.42
CA LYS A 257 -145.14 17.82 -21.84
C LYS A 257 -145.83 16.68 -21.07
N GLN A 258 -145.10 15.62 -20.75
CA GLN A 258 -145.67 14.45 -20.06
C GLN A 258 -146.05 14.75 -18.60
N GLN A 259 -145.32 15.64 -17.91
CA GLN A 259 -145.71 16.09 -16.56
C GLN A 259 -146.97 16.96 -16.55
N GLN A 260 -147.18 17.81 -17.56
CA GLN A 260 -148.40 18.64 -17.64
C GLN A 260 -149.66 17.78 -17.79
N GLN A 261 -149.65 16.77 -18.67
CA GLN A 261 -150.78 15.84 -18.82
C GLN A 261 -151.09 15.06 -17.54
N GLN A 262 -150.09 14.65 -16.75
CA GLN A 262 -150.36 14.01 -15.45
C GLN A 262 -151.03 14.94 -14.45
N GLN A 263 -150.69 16.25 -14.42
CA GLN A 263 -151.37 17.20 -13.54
C GLN A 263 -152.81 17.47 -13.96
N GLU A 264 -153.11 17.55 -15.26
CA GLU A 264 -154.49 17.70 -15.73
C GLU A 264 -155.34 16.47 -15.39
N VAL A 265 -154.84 15.26 -15.63
CA VAL A 265 -155.54 14.01 -15.29
C VAL A 265 -155.78 13.86 -13.78
N LEU A 266 -154.82 14.23 -12.91
CA LEU A 266 -155.06 14.24 -11.46
C LEU A 266 -156.13 15.26 -11.05
N ARG A 267 -156.18 16.43 -11.72
CA ARG A 267 -157.14 17.49 -11.43
C ARG A 267 -158.56 17.11 -11.86
N GLU A 268 -158.72 16.48 -13.02
CA GLU A 268 -160.00 15.90 -13.46
C GLU A 268 -160.44 14.79 -12.51
N GLN A 269 -159.56 13.85 -12.15
CA GLN A 269 -159.91 12.76 -11.24
C GLN A 269 -160.38 13.28 -9.87
N GLN A 270 -159.74 14.32 -9.32
CA GLN A 270 -160.14 14.92 -8.05
C GLN A 270 -161.49 15.66 -8.17
N SER A 271 -161.76 16.31 -9.31
CA SER A 271 -163.06 16.92 -9.62
C SER A 271 -164.18 15.87 -9.71
N ILE A 272 -163.93 14.78 -10.43
CA ILE A 272 -164.86 13.64 -10.56
C ILE A 272 -165.13 13.01 -9.19
N PHE A 273 -164.12 12.86 -8.32
CA PHE A 273 -164.29 12.31 -6.98
C PHE A 273 -165.18 13.20 -6.09
N LEU A 274 -164.98 14.52 -6.15
CA LEU A 274 -165.84 15.50 -5.47
C LEU A 274 -167.29 15.45 -5.98
N GLN A 275 -167.49 15.37 -7.30
CA GLN A 275 -168.80 15.26 -7.91
C GLN A 275 -169.50 13.93 -7.55
N LEU A 276 -168.76 12.82 -7.55
CA LEU A 276 -169.25 11.51 -7.14
C LEU A 276 -169.64 11.48 -5.66
N HIS A 277 -168.88 12.14 -4.79
CA HIS A 277 -169.20 12.24 -3.36
C HIS A 277 -170.45 13.10 -3.11
N GLN A 278 -170.66 14.17 -3.88
CA GLN A 278 -171.88 14.97 -3.83
C GLN A 278 -173.11 14.18 -4.32
N VAL A 279 -172.96 13.40 -5.40
CA VAL A 279 -174.00 12.47 -5.88
C VAL A 279 -174.28 11.37 -4.85
N GLN A 280 -173.26 10.85 -4.16
CA GLN A 280 -173.43 9.86 -3.09
C GLN A 280 -174.16 10.44 -1.87
N GLN A 281 -173.92 11.70 -1.49
CA GLN A 281 -174.72 12.37 -0.45
C GLN A 281 -176.18 12.57 -0.88
N GLN A 282 -176.44 13.02 -2.12
CA GLN A 282 -177.83 13.09 -2.61
C GLN A 282 -178.49 11.71 -2.64
N GLN A 283 -177.76 10.66 -3.03
CA GLN A 283 -178.29 9.30 -3.08
C GLN A 283 -178.57 8.76 -1.67
N GLN A 284 -177.71 9.00 -0.67
CA GLN A 284 -178.00 8.66 0.73
C GLN A 284 -179.20 9.45 1.26
N GLN A 285 -179.34 10.73 0.93
CA GLN A 285 -180.48 11.55 1.37
C GLN A 285 -181.80 11.07 0.73
N LEU A 286 -181.79 10.72 -0.57
CA LEU A 286 -182.90 10.07 -1.25
C LEU A 286 -183.20 8.67 -0.68
N GLN A 287 -182.17 7.89 -0.34
CA GLN A 287 -182.33 6.56 0.24
C GLN A 287 -182.87 6.62 1.68
N LEU A 288 -182.52 7.64 2.47
CA LEU A 288 -183.13 7.89 3.78
C LEU A 288 -184.61 8.29 3.63
N LEU A 289 -184.93 9.13 2.64
CA LEU A 289 -186.31 9.53 2.32
C LEU A 289 -187.14 8.32 1.86
N GLN A 290 -186.57 7.47 1.00
CA GLN A 290 -187.17 6.22 0.57
C GLN A 290 -187.29 5.20 1.71
N GLN A 291 -186.32 5.10 2.62
CA GLN A 291 -186.41 4.20 3.76
C GLN A 291 -187.42 4.69 4.81
N GLN A 292 -187.62 6.00 4.97
CA GLN A 292 -188.73 6.52 5.78
C GLN A 292 -190.08 6.19 5.11
N GLN A 293 -190.18 6.33 3.79
CA GLN A 293 -191.38 5.93 3.03
C GLN A 293 -191.59 4.40 3.07
N GLN A 294 -190.52 3.60 3.08
CA GLN A 294 -190.60 2.14 3.24
C GLN A 294 -190.89 1.72 4.67
N GLN A 295 -190.46 2.41 5.73
CA GLN A 295 -190.96 2.12 7.08
C GLN A 295 -192.47 2.44 7.18
N LEU A 296 -192.95 3.50 6.53
CA LEU A 296 -194.38 3.75 6.34
C LEU A 296 -195.10 2.70 5.46
N GLN A 297 -194.36 1.95 4.61
CA GLN A 297 -194.91 0.91 3.72
C GLN A 297 -194.67 -0.52 4.22
N GLU A 298 -193.78 -0.75 5.17
CA GLU A 298 -193.50 -2.02 5.85
C GLU A 298 -194.23 -2.12 7.19
N GLN A 299 -194.54 -1.00 7.85
CA GLN A 299 -195.73 -0.95 8.73
C GLN A 299 -197.03 -1.30 7.97
N ARG A 300 -197.02 -1.31 6.62
CA ARG A 300 -198.08 -1.88 5.78
C ARG A 300 -197.76 -3.27 5.18
N GLN A 301 -196.58 -3.89 5.38
CA GLN A 301 -196.18 -5.12 4.63
C GLN A 301 -195.25 -6.17 5.32
N GLN A 302 -194.60 -5.91 6.46
CA GLN A 302 -193.27 -6.46 6.80
C GLN A 302 -192.89 -7.94 6.42
N HIS A 303 -191.74 -8.12 5.71
CA HIS A 303 -191.06 -9.35 5.15
C HIS A 303 -189.49 -9.20 4.97
N SER A 304 -188.68 -10.20 4.46
CA SER A 304 -187.19 -10.12 4.20
C SER A 304 -186.51 -11.28 3.38
N CYS A 305 -185.29 -11.13 2.79
CA CYS A 305 -184.44 -12.17 2.10
C CYS A 305 -182.95 -11.76 1.78
N SER A 306 -181.97 -12.67 1.43
CA SER A 306 -180.54 -12.39 0.99
C SER A 306 -179.69 -13.62 0.47
N SER A 307 -178.53 -13.45 -0.24
CA SER A 307 -177.57 -14.54 -0.70
C SER A 307 -176.19 -14.12 -1.37
N CYS A 308 -175.26 -15.09 -1.64
CA CYS A 308 -174.09 -15.17 -2.61
C CYS A 308 -172.62 -14.72 -2.24
N SER A 309 -171.55 -15.29 -2.87
CA SER A 309 -170.06 -14.97 -2.72
C SER A 309 -169.06 -15.71 -3.70
N CYS A 310 -167.77 -15.25 -3.87
CA CYS A 310 -166.61 -15.80 -4.68
C CYS A 310 -165.27 -15.00 -4.37
N SER A 311 -164.02 -15.05 -4.94
CA SER A 311 -162.98 -15.95 -5.61
C SER A 311 -161.75 -15.05 -6.07
N SER A 312 -160.50 -15.34 -6.57
CA SER A 312 -159.40 -16.38 -6.66
C SER A 312 -158.17 -15.73 -7.46
N ILE A 313 -156.91 -16.16 -7.78
CA ILE A 313 -155.70 -17.02 -7.45
C ILE A 313 -154.63 -16.76 -8.62
N SER A 314 -153.25 -16.76 -8.69
CA SER A 314 -151.93 -16.98 -7.96
C SER A 314 -150.85 -15.94 -8.50
N SER A 315 -149.49 -16.00 -8.75
CA SER A 315 -148.19 -16.79 -8.63
C SER A 315 -146.99 -15.88 -9.17
N SER A 316 -145.66 -16.12 -9.41
CA SER A 316 -144.44 -16.94 -9.03
C SER A 316 -143.22 -16.58 -10.00
N ASN A 317 -141.86 -16.76 -9.92
CA ASN A 317 -140.70 -17.10 -9.00
C ASN A 317 -139.28 -16.78 -9.71
N SER A 318 -138.07 -16.66 -9.04
CA SER A 318 -136.73 -16.20 -9.64
C SER A 318 -135.37 -16.71 -9.00
N ASN A 319 -134.13 -16.53 -9.60
CA ASN A 319 -132.75 -16.91 -9.05
C ASN A 319 -131.42 -16.28 -9.70
N SER A 320 -130.16 -16.43 -9.14
CA SER A 320 -128.77 -16.02 -9.64
C SER A 320 -127.55 -16.65 -8.84
N GLY A 321 -126.18 -16.48 -8.93
CA GLY A 321 -125.12 -15.75 -9.74
C GLY A 321 -123.61 -15.84 -9.19
N LEU A 322 -122.56 -15.21 -9.81
CA LEU A 322 -121.12 -14.88 -9.36
C LEU A 322 -119.96 -15.98 -9.38
N TRP A 323 -118.57 -15.85 -9.23
CA TRP A 323 -117.41 -14.87 -9.45
C TRP A 323 -115.93 -15.49 -9.18
N GLY A 324 -114.75 -14.82 -9.42
CA GLY A 324 -113.33 -15.30 -9.09
C GLY A 324 -112.03 -14.44 -9.45
N GLN A 325 -110.78 -14.75 -8.93
CA GLN A 325 -109.42 -14.02 -9.03
C GLN A 325 -108.15 -14.91 -8.59
N ALA A 326 -106.79 -14.62 -8.54
CA ALA A 326 -105.69 -13.76 -9.17
C ALA A 326 -104.21 -14.01 -8.59
N GLN A 327 -103.10 -13.28 -9.00
CA GLN A 327 -101.67 -13.08 -8.42
C GLN A 327 -100.46 -14.04 -8.84
N PHE A 328 -99.08 -13.89 -8.69
CA PHE A 328 -98.01 -12.87 -8.25
C PHE A 328 -96.50 -13.14 -8.78
N GLU A 329 -95.36 -12.52 -8.27
CA GLU A 329 -93.93 -12.48 -8.87
C GLU A 329 -92.70 -12.17 -7.87
N ALA A 330 -91.35 -12.39 -8.20
CA ALA A 330 -90.05 -11.80 -7.62
C ALA A 330 -88.59 -12.45 -7.88
N ALA A 331 -87.45 -11.68 -7.80
CA ALA A 331 -86.07 -11.92 -7.14
C ALA A 331 -84.69 -12.49 -7.81
N PRO A 332 -83.45 -12.62 -7.15
CA PRO A 332 -82.07 -12.28 -7.71
C PRO A 332 -80.73 -13.10 -7.35
N ALA A 333 -79.49 -12.59 -7.70
CA ALA A 333 -78.16 -12.57 -6.93
C ALA A 333 -76.78 -13.31 -7.31
N ALA A 334 -75.62 -12.65 -6.94
CA ALA A 334 -74.32 -13.13 -6.32
C ALA A 334 -72.96 -13.55 -7.05
N ALA A 335 -71.82 -13.35 -6.32
CA ALA A 335 -70.43 -13.95 -6.34
C ALA A 335 -69.30 -13.48 -7.34
N ALA A 336 -67.95 -13.70 -7.19
CA ALA A 336 -66.98 -13.75 -6.04
C ALA A 336 -65.44 -13.95 -6.43
N TYR A 337 -64.47 -13.66 -5.52
CA TYR A 337 -63.02 -14.11 -5.42
C TYR A 337 -61.91 -13.57 -6.40
N ALA A 338 -60.64 -14.10 -6.45
CA ALA A 338 -59.39 -13.86 -5.62
C ALA A 338 -58.10 -14.36 -6.41
N ALA A 339 -56.78 -14.47 -6.04
CA ALA A 339 -55.85 -14.24 -4.88
C ALA A 339 -54.31 -14.32 -5.28
N ALA A 340 -53.34 -14.20 -4.32
CA ALA A 340 -51.92 -14.75 -4.26
C ALA A 340 -50.73 -14.10 -5.07
N THR A 341 -49.37 -14.28 -4.88
CA THR A 341 -48.37 -14.62 -3.77
C THR A 341 -46.85 -14.47 -4.17
N ALA A 342 -45.92 -14.23 -3.18
CA ALA A 342 -44.44 -14.52 -3.09
C ALA A 342 -43.35 -13.83 -4.01
N ALA A 343 -42.06 -13.61 -3.64
CA ALA A 343 -41.31 -13.43 -2.36
C ALA A 343 -39.84 -12.95 -2.61
N GLY A 344 -39.16 -12.26 -1.67
CA GLY A 344 -37.69 -11.96 -1.75
C GLY A 344 -37.17 -10.78 -0.90
N ALA A 345 -35.88 -10.81 -0.51
CA ALA A 345 -35.20 -9.81 0.35
C ALA A 345 -33.66 -9.81 0.05
N ALA A 346 -32.75 -9.00 0.65
CA ALA A 346 -32.80 -8.08 1.80
C ALA A 346 -31.81 -6.88 1.61
N ALA A 347 -31.25 -6.29 2.69
CA ALA A 347 -30.31 -5.15 2.66
C ALA A 347 -29.08 -5.34 3.56
N GLY A 348 -27.97 -4.63 3.29
CA GLY A 348 -26.74 -4.60 4.11
C GLY A 348 -25.69 -3.62 3.55
N ALA A 349 -24.86 -3.03 4.41
CA ALA A 349 -23.91 -1.96 4.05
C ALA A 349 -22.63 -1.98 4.90
N ALA A 350 -21.72 -1.04 4.61
CA ALA A 350 -20.47 -0.68 5.29
C ALA A 350 -19.19 -1.49 4.93
N ALA A 351 -18.34 -0.87 4.11
CA ALA A 351 -16.89 -1.05 4.11
C ALA A 351 -16.23 0.20 3.48
N ALA A 352 -15.64 1.07 4.30
CA ALA A 352 -14.87 2.23 3.85
C ALA A 352 -13.66 2.42 4.78
N GLY A 353 -12.44 2.31 4.25
CA GLY A 353 -11.21 2.27 5.03
C GLY A 353 -10.19 3.30 4.57
N THR A 354 -9.75 4.13 5.52
CA THR A 354 -8.46 4.87 5.52
C THR A 354 -8.07 5.63 4.24
N SER A 355 -8.53 6.88 4.14
CA SER A 355 -7.82 7.90 3.34
C SER A 355 -6.51 8.32 4.02
N SER A 356 -5.51 8.66 3.22
CA SER A 356 -4.31 9.39 3.67
C SER A 356 -4.67 10.85 3.99
N CYS A 357 -4.14 11.39 5.09
CA CYS A 357 -4.22 12.81 5.43
C CYS A 357 -2.83 13.33 5.81
N VAL A 358 -2.26 14.17 4.96
CA VAL A 358 -1.01 14.91 5.21
C VAL A 358 -1.31 16.14 6.07
N PHE A 359 -0.49 16.42 7.07
CA PHE A 359 -0.33 17.79 7.58
C PHE A 359 1.11 18.04 8.06
N ALA A 360 1.67 19.18 7.64
CA ALA A 360 3.00 19.64 8.03
C ALA A 360 2.90 20.75 9.09
N ALA A 361 3.95 20.91 9.90
CA ALA A 361 4.10 22.02 10.84
C ALA A 361 5.54 22.60 10.80
N ALA A 362 5.68 23.71 10.11
CA ALA A 362 6.81 24.65 10.19
C ALA A 362 6.61 25.59 11.41
N ALA A 363 7.54 26.44 11.87
CA ALA A 363 9.02 26.55 11.80
C ALA A 363 9.45 27.71 12.76
N ALA A 364 10.75 28.01 12.85
CA ALA A 364 11.37 29.09 13.65
C ALA A 364 11.19 28.95 15.19
N ALA A 365 12.01 29.52 16.07
CA ALA A 365 13.23 30.36 15.97
C ALA A 365 14.30 29.82 16.99
N ALA A 366 15.44 30.44 17.33
CA ALA A 366 16.03 31.77 17.09
C ALA A 366 17.58 31.68 17.05
N ALA A 367 18.31 32.79 17.23
CA ALA A 367 19.77 32.84 17.09
C ALA A 367 20.49 33.82 18.06
N VAL A 368 21.63 33.38 18.63
CA VAL A 368 22.81 34.14 19.12
C VAL A 368 23.97 33.11 19.07
N GLY A 369 25.23 33.39 18.71
CA GLY A 369 25.93 34.63 18.39
C GLY A 369 27.24 34.73 19.20
N VAL A 370 28.32 35.29 18.62
CA VAL A 370 29.72 35.35 19.17
C VAL A 370 30.42 33.98 19.17
N SER A 371 31.53 33.65 18.50
CA SER A 371 32.62 34.33 17.73
C SER A 371 34.00 34.45 18.41
N ILE A 372 35.06 34.37 17.57
CA ILE A 372 36.50 34.68 17.79
C ILE A 372 37.44 33.56 18.34
N GLN A 373 38.12 32.94 17.35
CA GLN A 373 39.51 32.44 17.27
C GLN A 373 40.11 31.30 18.14
N PRO A 374 41.10 30.55 17.59
CA PRO A 374 41.90 29.52 18.28
C PRO A 374 43.36 29.95 18.57
N ALA A 375 44.00 29.36 19.59
CA ALA A 375 45.45 29.23 19.68
C ALA A 375 45.90 28.21 20.77
N ALA A 376 46.75 27.24 20.39
CA ALA A 376 47.69 26.47 21.25
C ALA A 376 47.15 25.66 22.46
N ALA A 377 47.88 24.70 23.05
CA ALA A 377 48.84 23.72 22.51
C ALA A 377 49.11 22.60 23.54
N ALA A 378 49.54 21.42 23.05
CA ALA A 378 50.34 20.39 23.74
C ALA A 378 49.78 19.55 24.91
N ALA A 379 50.30 18.31 24.96
CA ALA A 379 50.58 17.46 26.13
C ALA A 379 49.46 16.91 27.04
N ALA A 380 48.90 15.75 26.66
CA ALA A 380 48.86 14.49 27.45
C ALA A 380 48.07 13.43 26.64
N ALA A 381 48.60 12.30 26.14
CA ALA A 381 49.53 11.30 26.67
C ALA A 381 48.94 10.38 27.77
N ALA A 382 48.85 9.08 27.45
CA ALA A 382 48.59 7.93 28.31
C ALA A 382 47.21 7.79 29.02
N ALA A 383 46.23 7.16 28.35
CA ALA A 383 45.24 6.23 28.96
C ALA A 383 44.31 5.52 27.93
N ALA A 384 44.82 4.56 27.14
CA ALA A 384 43.97 3.77 26.21
C ALA A 384 44.51 2.36 25.89
N ALA A 385 45.05 1.65 26.88
CA ALA A 385 45.42 0.25 26.73
C ALA A 385 44.23 -0.69 27.04
N ALA A 386 44.26 -1.91 26.48
CA ALA A 386 43.35 -3.03 26.77
C ALA A 386 41.90 -2.95 26.22
N ALA A 387 41.76 -2.85 24.89
CA ALA A 387 40.61 -3.40 24.16
C ALA A 387 41.10 -4.46 23.14
N ARG A 388 41.22 -5.72 23.56
CA ARG A 388 41.57 -6.85 22.66
C ARG A 388 40.29 -7.42 22.02
N PRO A 389 40.07 -7.27 20.70
CA PRO A 389 39.09 -8.10 20.01
C PRO A 389 39.53 -9.58 20.07
N ARG A 390 38.58 -10.45 20.42
CA ARG A 390 38.79 -11.89 20.61
C ARG A 390 38.97 -12.57 19.25
N ALA A 391 40.06 -13.31 19.07
CA ALA A 391 40.36 -14.00 17.82
C ALA A 391 39.24 -14.99 17.45
N ALA A 392 38.81 -14.95 16.19
CA ALA A 392 37.96 -15.98 15.59
C ALA A 392 38.77 -17.26 15.31
N PRO A 393 38.17 -18.45 15.38
CA PRO A 393 38.85 -19.69 15.02
C PRO A 393 39.16 -19.71 13.52
N ALA A 394 40.39 -20.04 13.16
CA ALA A 394 40.81 -20.17 11.77
C ALA A 394 40.14 -21.37 11.10
N LEU A 395 39.57 -21.17 9.91
CA LEU A 395 39.16 -22.27 9.04
C LEU A 395 40.40 -22.96 8.45
N PRO A 396 40.38 -24.29 8.26
CA PRO A 396 41.49 -25.00 7.62
C PRO A 396 41.61 -24.59 6.14
N PRO A 397 42.83 -24.51 5.58
CA PRO A 397 43.03 -24.15 4.19
C PRO A 397 42.52 -25.26 3.24
N PRO A 398 42.01 -24.91 2.05
CA PRO A 398 41.67 -25.89 1.02
C PRO A 398 42.94 -26.61 0.49
N PRO A 399 42.82 -27.84 -0.02
CA PRO A 399 43.95 -28.58 -0.57
C PRO A 399 44.53 -27.89 -1.83
N PRO A 400 45.84 -28.04 -2.12
CA PRO A 400 46.47 -27.40 -3.26
C PRO A 400 45.92 -27.96 -4.58
N LEU A 401 45.27 -27.10 -5.36
CA LEU A 401 44.90 -27.44 -6.73
C LEU A 401 46.17 -27.57 -7.60
N THR A 402 46.15 -28.57 -8.48
CA THR A 402 47.32 -29.11 -9.17
C THR A 402 47.97 -28.10 -10.11
N ALA A 403 49.30 -27.93 -9.97
CA ALA A 403 50.13 -27.06 -10.80
C ALA A 403 50.40 -27.64 -12.22
N ALA A 404 49.34 -28.05 -12.93
CA ALA A 404 49.42 -28.71 -14.23
C ALA A 404 49.07 -27.80 -15.43
N ALA A 405 48.31 -26.72 -15.22
CA ALA A 405 47.80 -25.88 -16.31
C ALA A 405 48.81 -24.89 -16.91
N ALA A 406 49.83 -24.48 -16.15
CA ALA A 406 50.74 -23.40 -16.53
C ALA A 406 51.69 -23.75 -17.70
N ALA A 407 51.97 -25.03 -17.94
CA ALA A 407 52.92 -25.47 -18.97
C ALA A 407 52.39 -25.30 -20.41
N ALA A 408 51.06 -25.34 -20.61
CA ALA A 408 50.46 -25.29 -21.95
C ALA A 408 50.55 -23.90 -22.59
N ALA A 409 50.43 -22.82 -21.80
CA ALA A 409 50.44 -21.45 -22.31
C ALA A 409 51.82 -21.02 -22.87
N ALA A 410 52.92 -21.49 -22.26
CA ALA A 410 54.28 -21.15 -22.68
C ALA A 410 54.64 -21.73 -24.06
N ALA A 411 54.12 -22.90 -24.40
CA ALA A 411 54.39 -23.55 -25.69
C ALA A 411 53.74 -22.81 -26.88
N ALA A 412 52.56 -22.22 -26.69
CA ALA A 412 51.86 -21.47 -27.73
C ALA A 412 52.57 -20.15 -28.10
N ALA A 413 53.14 -19.46 -27.11
CA ALA A 413 53.86 -18.20 -27.33
C ALA A 413 55.14 -18.37 -28.17
N ALA A 414 55.84 -19.51 -28.04
CA ALA A 414 57.07 -19.78 -28.78
C ALA A 414 56.83 -20.03 -30.28
N ALA A 415 55.67 -20.58 -30.65
CA ALA A 415 55.32 -20.85 -32.05
C ALA A 415 55.00 -19.59 -32.86
N ALA A 416 54.56 -18.50 -32.20
CA ALA A 416 54.18 -17.24 -32.84
C ALA A 416 55.37 -16.31 -33.17
N ALA A 417 56.59 -16.67 -32.76
CA ALA A 417 57.81 -15.87 -32.93
C ALA A 417 58.76 -16.40 -34.03
N ALA A 418 58.28 -17.34 -34.86
CA ALA A 418 59.08 -18.05 -35.87
C ALA A 418 58.36 -18.20 -37.23
N GLY A 419 57.46 -17.27 -37.55
CA GLY A 419 56.75 -17.16 -38.84
C GLY A 419 56.98 -15.78 -39.45
#